data_AF-A0A844Z1Z8-F1
#
_entry.id   AF-A0A844Z1Z8-F1
#
_cell.length_a   1.000
_cell.length_b   1.000
_cell.length_c   1.000
_cell.angle_alpha   90.00
_cell.angle_beta   90.00
_cell.angle_gamma   90.00
#
_symmetry.space_group_name_H-M   'P 1'
#
loop_
_entity.id
_entity.type
_entity.pdbx_description
1 polymer ?
#
loop_
_entity_poly.entity_id
_entity_poly.type
_entity_poly.pdbx_seq_one_letter_code
_entity_poly.pdbx_strand_id
1 'polypeptide(L)'
;MDAVISDPAMEHAHSAIGGFVARCALLDYRVSQFMARWFCSHEKQKFLSYTLKAMPFVEKRQVIEERLTNWHTDPEALRTTMSDIASVLERRNLVVSGVLSRRSSGALCVKSFSGARFISEPGAIDIIDIADLAALSEKASELAERVMALGLGLKQGGN
;
A
#
# COMPACT_ATOMS: atom_id res chain seq x y z
N MET A 1 -25.93 34.51 6.79
CA MET A 1 -24.94 33.52 7.25
C MET A 1 -25.53 32.17 6.92
N ASP A 2 -25.19 31.63 5.75
CA ASP A 2 -25.62 30.28 5.39
C ASP A 2 -24.92 29.30 6.32
N ALA A 3 -25.70 28.51 7.05
CA ALA A 3 -25.18 27.35 7.72
C ALA A 3 -24.62 26.43 6.62
N VAL A 4 -23.30 26.23 6.63
CA VAL A 4 -22.66 25.18 5.84
C VAL A 4 -23.23 23.86 6.35
N ILE A 5 -24.29 23.37 5.70
CA ILE A 5 -24.83 22.04 5.98
C ILE A 5 -23.74 21.07 5.53
N SER A 6 -23.08 20.43 6.48
CA SER A 6 -22.12 19.38 6.19
C SER A 6 -22.85 18.20 5.51
N ASP A 7 -22.36 17.75 4.35
CA ASP A 7 -22.86 16.55 3.67
C ASP A 7 -22.27 15.31 4.40
N PRO A 8 -23.08 14.53 5.14
CA PRO A 8 -22.58 13.37 5.89
C PRO A 8 -21.89 12.33 4.99
N ALA A 9 -22.29 12.23 3.72
CA ALA A 9 -21.64 11.33 2.77
C ALA A 9 -20.22 11.81 2.43
N MET A 10 -20.00 13.13 2.36
CA MET A 10 -18.67 13.70 2.15
C MET A 10 -17.77 13.54 3.38
N GLU A 11 -18.30 13.72 4.59
CA GLU A 11 -17.55 13.43 5.82
C GLU A 11 -17.13 11.96 5.89
N HIS A 12 -18.06 11.05 5.60
CA HIS A 12 -17.79 9.62 5.55
C HIS A 12 -16.71 9.29 4.50
N ALA A 13 -16.79 9.90 3.31
CA ALA A 13 -15.79 9.70 2.26
C ALA A 13 -14.39 10.18 2.69
N HIS A 14 -14.28 11.35 3.33
CA HIS A 14 -12.98 11.82 3.84
C HIS A 14 -12.43 10.90 4.93
N SER A 15 -13.27 10.40 5.82
CA SER A 15 -12.87 9.43 6.85
C SER A 15 -12.35 8.13 6.24
N ALA A 16 -13.07 7.58 5.26
CA ALA A 16 -12.67 6.36 4.54
C ALA A 16 -11.33 6.55 3.79
N ILE A 17 -11.16 7.69 3.11
CA ILE A 17 -9.91 8.07 2.44
C ILE A 17 -8.75 8.13 3.45
N GLY A 18 -8.93 8.87 4.55
CA GLY A 18 -7.90 9.02 5.58
C GLY A 18 -7.51 7.68 6.22
N GLY A 19 -8.49 6.84 6.54
CA GLY A 19 -8.27 5.50 7.08
C GLY A 19 -7.49 4.60 6.11
N PHE A 20 -7.86 4.58 4.84
CA PHE A 20 -7.18 3.80 3.82
C PHE A 20 -5.72 4.25 3.62
N VAL A 21 -5.49 5.56 3.54
CA VAL A 21 -4.14 6.13 3.39
C VAL A 21 -3.27 5.78 4.61
N ALA A 22 -3.80 5.89 5.82
CA ALA A 22 -3.06 5.56 7.04
C ALA A 22 -2.65 4.07 7.08
N ARG A 23 -3.55 3.15 6.70
CA ARG A 23 -3.24 1.72 6.65
C ARG A 23 -2.22 1.39 5.56
N CYS A 24 -2.31 2.02 4.40
CA CYS A 24 -1.29 1.89 3.36
C CYS A 24 0.08 2.42 3.79
N ALA A 25 0.13 3.50 4.56
CA ALA A 25 1.38 4.02 5.12
C ALA A 25 2.01 3.05 6.13
N LEU A 26 1.19 2.37 6.95
CA LEU A 26 1.65 1.31 7.82
C LEU A 26 2.18 0.11 7.03
N LEU A 27 1.46 -0.33 5.99
CA LEU A 27 1.88 -1.41 5.10
C LEU A 27 3.25 -1.13 4.48
N ASP A 28 3.42 0.04 3.88
CA ASP A 28 4.67 0.48 3.26
C ASP A 28 5.82 0.55 4.29
N TYR A 29 5.52 0.97 5.52
CA TYR A 29 6.49 0.91 6.62
C TYR A 29 6.87 -0.53 7.02
N ARG A 30 5.91 -1.47 7.06
CA ARG A 30 6.20 -2.89 7.34
C ARG A 30 7.08 -3.52 6.27
N VAL A 31 6.88 -3.16 5.00
CA VAL A 31 7.78 -3.56 3.91
C VAL A 31 9.20 -3.05 4.17
N SER A 32 9.36 -1.78 4.56
CA SER A 32 10.67 -1.23 4.92
C SER A 32 11.30 -1.94 6.12
N GLN A 33 10.51 -2.31 7.13
CA GLN A 33 11.01 -3.11 8.26
C GLN A 33 11.45 -4.51 7.84
N PHE A 34 10.67 -5.18 7.01
CA PHE A 34 11.00 -6.49 6.44
C PHE A 34 12.32 -6.43 5.68
N MET A 35 12.47 -5.46 4.76
CA MET A 35 13.70 -5.26 4.02
C MET A 35 14.88 -4.97 4.95
N ALA A 36 14.73 -4.04 5.89
CA ALA A 36 15.81 -3.71 6.80
C ALA A 36 16.24 -4.92 7.65
N ARG A 37 15.29 -5.78 8.02
CA ARG A 37 15.56 -7.04 8.73
C ARG A 37 16.37 -8.01 7.90
N TRP A 38 16.09 -8.07 6.62
CA TRP A 38 16.81 -8.91 5.68
C TRP A 38 18.22 -8.40 5.41
N PHE A 39 18.37 -7.09 5.17
CA PHE A 39 19.61 -6.50 4.67
C PHE A 39 20.64 -6.17 5.76
N CYS A 40 20.28 -6.16 7.04
CA CYS A 40 21.17 -5.72 8.12
C CYS A 40 21.17 -6.62 9.36
N SER A 41 22.35 -6.74 9.96
CA SER A 41 22.50 -7.20 11.35
C SER A 41 21.67 -6.31 12.30
N HIS A 42 21.26 -6.86 13.45
CA HIS A 42 20.29 -6.22 14.36
C HIS A 42 20.61 -4.77 14.74
N GLU A 43 21.90 -4.40 14.79
CA GLU A 43 22.34 -3.06 15.19
C GLU A 43 22.05 -1.96 14.15
N LYS A 44 22.04 -2.28 12.85
CA LYS A 44 21.81 -1.28 11.76
C LYS A 44 20.38 -1.28 11.21
N GLN A 45 19.56 -2.20 11.69
CA GLN A 45 18.19 -2.47 11.22
C GLN A 45 17.26 -1.24 11.33
N LYS A 46 17.33 -0.51 12.45
CA LYS A 46 16.48 0.68 12.66
C LYS A 46 16.79 1.78 11.64
N PHE A 47 18.07 2.12 11.48
CA PHE A 47 18.50 3.16 10.55
C PHE A 47 18.11 2.85 9.10
N LEU A 48 18.42 1.63 8.65
CA LEU A 48 18.08 1.20 7.29
C LEU A 48 16.56 1.21 7.04
N SER A 49 15.73 0.85 8.03
CA SER A 49 14.27 0.88 7.87
C SER A 49 13.72 2.28 7.63
N TYR A 50 14.32 3.32 8.21
CA TYR A 50 13.92 4.71 7.99
C TYR A 50 14.38 5.21 6.61
N THR A 51 15.60 4.89 6.21
CA THR A 51 16.10 5.22 4.87
C THR A 51 15.25 4.54 3.79
N LEU A 52 14.93 3.26 3.98
CA LEU A 52 14.06 2.53 3.08
C LEU A 52 12.65 3.09 3.10
N LYS A 53 12.10 3.56 4.23
CA LYS A 53 10.75 4.16 4.26
C LYS A 53 10.61 5.31 3.26
N ALA A 54 11.66 6.13 3.10
CA ALA A 54 11.66 7.25 2.15
C ALA A 54 11.76 6.82 0.68
N MET A 55 12.17 5.58 0.41
CA MET A 55 12.28 5.03 -0.93
C MET A 55 10.87 4.71 -1.50
N PRO A 56 10.60 5.01 -2.78
CA PRO A 56 9.39 4.55 -3.46
C PRO A 56 9.25 3.02 -3.43
N PHE A 57 8.02 2.52 -3.33
CA PHE A 57 7.78 1.07 -3.27
C PHE A 57 8.29 0.31 -4.51
N VAL A 58 8.26 0.95 -5.69
CA VAL A 58 8.78 0.34 -6.93
C VAL A 58 10.28 0.05 -6.81
N GLU A 59 11.06 0.98 -6.26
CA GLU A 59 12.49 0.81 -6.02
C GLU A 59 12.74 -0.25 -4.94
N LYS A 60 11.95 -0.25 -3.85
CA LYS A 60 12.01 -1.31 -2.83
C LYS A 60 11.82 -2.71 -3.44
N ARG A 61 10.83 -2.84 -4.33
CA ARG A 61 10.54 -4.09 -5.03
C ARG A 61 11.70 -4.52 -5.92
N GLN A 62 12.33 -3.59 -6.64
CA GLN A 62 13.51 -3.88 -7.45
C GLN A 62 14.68 -4.36 -6.59
N VAL A 63 14.99 -3.68 -5.49
CA VAL A 63 16.04 -4.09 -4.55
C VAL A 63 15.77 -5.48 -3.97
N ILE A 64 14.51 -5.79 -3.68
CA ILE A 64 14.08 -7.12 -3.27
C ILE A 64 14.35 -8.12 -4.41
N GLU A 65 13.81 -7.93 -5.62
CA GLU A 65 14.00 -8.85 -6.76
C GLU A 65 15.49 -9.14 -7.06
N GLU A 66 16.34 -8.10 -7.09
CA GLU A 66 17.78 -8.23 -7.38
C GLU A 66 18.53 -9.04 -6.32
N ARG A 67 18.01 -9.11 -5.10
CA ARG A 67 18.65 -9.76 -3.95
C ARG A 67 18.01 -11.09 -3.58
N LEU A 68 16.77 -11.32 -4.02
CA LEU A 68 15.97 -12.51 -3.70
C LEU A 68 16.38 -13.78 -4.41
N THR A 69 16.86 -13.69 -5.65
CA THR A 69 17.28 -14.85 -6.43
C THR A 69 18.37 -15.68 -5.76
N ASN A 70 19.04 -15.13 -4.75
CA ASN A 70 20.19 -15.78 -4.14
C ASN A 70 19.97 -16.29 -2.70
N TRP A 71 18.91 -15.88 -1.96
CA TRP A 71 18.88 -16.08 -0.49
C TRP A 71 17.52 -16.28 0.21
N HIS A 72 16.36 -16.28 -0.48
CA HIS A 72 15.08 -16.61 0.18
C HIS A 72 14.75 -18.09 0.06
N THR A 73 14.14 -18.67 1.11
CA THR A 73 13.65 -20.05 1.09
C THR A 73 12.40 -20.24 0.23
N ASP A 74 11.60 -19.19 0.02
CA ASP A 74 10.40 -19.23 -0.82
C ASP A 74 10.22 -17.93 -1.62
N PRO A 75 11.03 -17.70 -2.67
CA PRO A 75 11.02 -16.45 -3.42
C PRO A 75 9.65 -16.18 -4.07
N GLU A 76 8.90 -17.20 -4.48
CA GLU A 76 7.61 -17.04 -5.16
C GLU A 76 6.50 -16.52 -4.23
N ALA A 77 6.42 -17.01 -2.98
CA ALA A 77 5.47 -16.49 -2.02
C ALA A 77 5.72 -15.01 -1.72
N LEU A 78 6.99 -14.60 -1.70
CA LEU A 78 7.36 -13.21 -1.50
C LEU A 78 7.05 -12.35 -2.73
N ARG A 79 7.39 -12.80 -3.95
CA ARG A 79 6.99 -12.11 -5.19
C ARG A 79 5.49 -11.87 -5.26
N THR A 80 4.72 -12.92 -4.95
CA THR A 80 3.25 -12.85 -4.86
C THR A 80 2.82 -11.79 -3.84
N THR A 81 3.38 -11.83 -2.64
CA THR A 81 3.05 -10.86 -1.57
C THR A 81 3.40 -9.43 -1.98
N MET A 82 4.56 -9.20 -2.62
CA MET A 82 4.96 -7.87 -3.09
C MET A 82 4.09 -7.37 -4.24
N SER A 83 3.61 -8.27 -5.11
CA SER A 83 2.63 -7.96 -6.15
C SER A 83 1.29 -7.53 -5.55
N ASP A 84 0.79 -8.27 -4.56
CA ASP A 84 -0.44 -7.93 -3.84
C ASP A 84 -0.31 -6.56 -3.17
N ILE A 85 0.84 -6.28 -2.53
CA ILE A 85 1.13 -4.98 -1.92
C ILE A 85 1.18 -3.87 -2.99
N ALA A 86 1.84 -4.11 -4.12
CA ALA A 86 1.89 -3.15 -5.23
C ALA A 86 0.47 -2.74 -5.64
N SER A 87 -0.43 -3.72 -5.83
CA SER A 87 -1.81 -3.49 -6.25
C SER A 87 -2.58 -2.56 -5.29
N VAL A 88 -2.32 -2.67 -3.98
CA VAL A 88 -2.96 -1.83 -2.96
C VAL A 88 -2.32 -0.43 -2.92
N LEU A 89 -0.99 -0.35 -3.02
CA LEU A 89 -0.27 0.92 -2.97
C LEU A 89 -0.48 1.77 -4.23
N GLU A 90 -0.69 1.17 -5.40
CA GLU A 90 -1.14 1.85 -6.63
C GLU A 90 -2.49 2.56 -6.41
N ARG A 91 -3.45 1.84 -5.82
CA ARG A 91 -4.76 2.38 -5.45
C ARG A 91 -4.64 3.50 -4.42
N ARG A 92 -3.71 3.40 -3.46
CA ARG A 92 -3.37 4.51 -2.56
C ARG A 92 -2.84 5.74 -3.31
N ASN A 93 -1.96 5.55 -4.29
CA ASN A 93 -1.44 6.68 -5.06
C ASN A 93 -2.56 7.39 -5.82
N LEU A 94 -3.49 6.65 -6.41
CA LEU A 94 -4.71 7.20 -6.99
C LEU A 94 -5.55 7.96 -5.94
N VAL A 95 -5.78 7.38 -4.76
CA VAL A 95 -6.59 8.02 -3.71
C VAL A 95 -5.95 9.33 -3.22
N VAL A 96 -4.63 9.38 -3.09
CA VAL A 96 -3.89 10.57 -2.61
C VAL A 96 -3.81 11.66 -3.68
N SER A 97 -3.66 11.30 -4.95
CA SER A 97 -3.47 12.26 -6.05
C SER A 97 -4.76 12.57 -6.82
N GLY A 98 -5.81 11.78 -6.62
CA GLY A 98 -7.07 11.88 -7.32
C GLY A 98 -8.00 12.95 -6.73
N VAL A 99 -9.13 13.14 -7.40
CA VAL A 99 -10.19 14.06 -6.98
C VAL A 99 -11.41 13.27 -6.57
N LEU A 100 -11.91 13.59 -5.36
CA LEU A 100 -13.20 13.12 -4.88
C LEU A 100 -14.31 13.72 -5.75
N SER A 101 -15.12 12.85 -6.34
CA SER A 101 -16.15 13.20 -7.30
C SER A 101 -17.40 12.36 -7.06
N ARG A 102 -18.51 12.78 -7.68
CA ARG A 102 -19.77 12.04 -7.66
C ARG A 102 -20.05 11.51 -9.06
N ARG A 103 -20.33 10.22 -9.18
CA ARG A 103 -20.78 9.61 -10.44
C ARG A 103 -22.19 10.07 -10.79
N SER A 104 -22.61 9.84 -12.03
CA SER A 104 -24.00 10.05 -12.48
C SER A 104 -25.02 9.24 -11.67
N SER A 105 -24.61 8.10 -11.10
CA SER A 105 -25.42 7.29 -10.19
C SER A 105 -25.58 7.88 -8.78
N GLY A 106 -24.89 8.98 -8.46
CA GLY A 106 -24.85 9.56 -7.12
C GLY A 106 -23.79 8.97 -6.18
N ALA A 107 -23.14 7.86 -6.58
CA ALA A 107 -22.06 7.25 -5.80
C ALA A 107 -20.80 8.14 -5.76
N LEU A 108 -20.16 8.22 -4.59
CA LEU A 108 -18.88 8.92 -4.43
C LEU A 108 -17.71 8.04 -4.87
N CYS A 109 -16.76 8.64 -5.57
CA CYS A 109 -15.54 7.97 -6.03
C CYS A 109 -14.34 8.92 -6.03
N VAL A 110 -13.13 8.35 -6.01
CA VAL A 110 -11.90 9.06 -6.31
C VAL A 110 -11.46 8.70 -7.72
N LYS A 111 -11.16 9.70 -8.55
CA LYS A 111 -10.67 9.49 -9.91
C LYS A 111 -9.41 10.29 -10.20
N SER A 112 -8.59 9.83 -11.15
CA SER A 112 -7.39 10.55 -11.59
C SER A 112 -7.76 11.91 -12.19
N PHE A 113 -7.07 12.98 -11.76
CA PHE A 113 -7.36 14.36 -12.16
C PHE A 113 -6.73 14.78 -13.50
N SER A 114 -5.89 13.95 -14.10
CA SER A 114 -5.05 14.36 -15.25
C SER A 114 -4.87 13.29 -16.33
N GLY A 115 -5.67 12.22 -16.31
CA GLY A 115 -5.40 11.04 -17.14
C GLY A 115 -4.11 10.31 -16.75
N ALA A 116 -3.46 10.71 -15.65
CA ALA A 116 -2.37 9.96 -15.04
C ALA A 116 -2.85 8.55 -14.69
N ARG A 117 -2.05 7.56 -15.06
CA ARG A 117 -2.34 6.16 -14.82
C ARG A 117 -1.65 5.68 -13.55
N PHE A 118 -2.43 5.11 -12.63
CA PHE A 118 -1.91 4.58 -11.37
C PHE A 118 -2.08 3.07 -11.29
N ILE A 119 -3.22 2.55 -11.73
CA ILE A 119 -3.54 1.13 -11.66
C ILE A 119 -2.95 0.42 -12.88
N SER A 120 -2.04 -0.51 -12.61
CA SER A 120 -1.32 -1.27 -13.64
C SER A 120 -2.15 -2.40 -14.24
N GLU A 121 -3.24 -2.78 -13.59
CA GLU A 121 -4.11 -3.89 -13.98
C GLU A 121 -4.69 -3.69 -15.41
N PRO A 122 -4.66 -4.73 -16.27
CA PRO A 122 -5.21 -4.65 -17.62
C PRO A 122 -6.70 -4.29 -17.61
N GLY A 123 -7.10 -3.31 -18.42
CA GLY A 123 -8.50 -2.86 -18.51
C GLY A 123 -8.99 -2.05 -17.30
N ALA A 124 -8.18 -1.89 -16.25
CA ALA A 124 -8.56 -1.07 -15.11
C ALA A 124 -8.59 0.42 -15.46
N ILE A 125 -9.56 1.11 -14.88
CA ILE A 125 -9.69 2.56 -14.92
C ILE A 125 -9.22 3.13 -13.58
N ASP A 126 -8.60 4.31 -13.61
CA ASP A 126 -8.18 5.01 -12.40
C ASP A 126 -9.35 5.71 -11.71
N ILE A 127 -10.33 4.89 -11.31
CA ILE A 127 -11.47 5.27 -10.50
C ILE A 127 -11.66 4.23 -9.40
N ILE A 128 -11.76 4.68 -8.16
CA ILE A 128 -12.06 3.85 -6.99
C ILE A 128 -13.32 4.38 -6.34
N ASP A 129 -14.32 3.53 -6.14
CA ASP A 129 -15.52 3.93 -5.42
C ASP A 129 -15.25 3.97 -3.91
N ILE A 130 -15.83 4.94 -3.20
CA ILE A 130 -15.59 5.12 -1.76
C ILE A 130 -16.03 3.88 -0.97
N ALA A 131 -17.07 3.18 -1.44
CA ALA A 131 -17.55 1.94 -0.84
C ALA A 131 -16.50 0.83 -0.82
N ASP A 132 -15.55 0.82 -1.78
CA ASP A 132 -14.54 -0.22 -1.89
C ASP A 132 -13.34 0.02 -0.95
N LEU A 133 -13.20 1.24 -0.41
CA LEU A 133 -12.06 1.61 0.43
C LEU A 133 -12.01 0.81 1.74
N ALA A 134 -13.14 0.35 2.26
CA ALA A 134 -13.18 -0.49 3.44
C ALA A 134 -12.48 -1.85 3.20
N ALA A 135 -12.83 -2.53 2.12
CA ALA A 135 -12.21 -3.81 1.75
C ALA A 135 -10.72 -3.63 1.39
N LEU A 136 -10.36 -2.56 0.69
CA LEU A 136 -8.96 -2.24 0.41
C LEU A 136 -8.16 -1.93 1.68
N SER A 137 -8.80 -1.29 2.67
CA SER A 137 -8.22 -1.01 3.98
C SER A 137 -7.97 -2.28 4.78
N GLU A 138 -8.89 -3.24 4.74
CA GLU A 138 -8.71 -4.56 5.36
C GLU A 138 -7.58 -5.33 4.69
N LYS A 139 -7.58 -5.40 3.36
CA LYS A 139 -6.49 -6.01 2.58
C LYS A 139 -5.13 -5.39 2.89
N ALA A 140 -5.05 -4.07 3.06
CA ALA A 140 -3.80 -3.39 3.44
C ALA A 140 -3.30 -3.86 4.82
N SER A 141 -4.20 -4.06 5.78
CA SER A 141 -3.87 -4.58 7.12
C SER A 141 -3.42 -6.03 7.06
N GLU A 142 -4.13 -6.90 6.34
CA GLU A 142 -3.78 -8.31 6.17
C GLU A 142 -2.39 -8.48 5.53
N LEU A 143 -2.10 -7.71 4.48
CA LEU A 143 -0.80 -7.73 3.82
C LEU A 143 0.32 -7.23 4.73
N ALA A 144 0.03 -6.30 5.64
CA ALA A 144 1.01 -5.79 6.60
C ALA A 144 1.39 -6.87 7.63
N GLU A 145 0.44 -7.73 8.00
CA GLU A 145 0.69 -8.89 8.85
C GLU A 145 1.42 -10.00 8.08
N ARG A 146 0.99 -10.30 6.85
CA ARG A 146 1.60 -11.32 5.99
C ARG A 146 3.08 -11.05 5.72
N VAL A 147 3.45 -9.81 5.38
CA VAL A 147 4.86 -9.46 5.12
C VAL A 147 5.72 -9.56 6.39
N MET A 148 5.14 -9.26 7.56
CA MET A 148 5.82 -9.44 8.84
C MET A 148 6.02 -10.92 9.18
N ALA A 149 5.02 -11.76 8.92
CA ALA A 149 5.10 -13.21 9.12
C ALA A 149 6.19 -13.84 8.23
N LEU A 150 6.27 -13.45 6.95
CA LEU A 150 7.37 -13.85 6.07
C LEU A 150 8.74 -13.44 6.63
N GLY A 151 8.85 -12.21 7.14
CA GLY A 151 10.06 -11.74 7.82
C GLY A 151 10.44 -12.50 9.09
N LEU A 152 9.48 -13.09 9.81
CA LEU A 152 9.71 -13.87 11.03
C LEU A 152 10.04 -15.34 10.71
N GLY A 153 9.39 -15.93 9.71
CA GLY A 153 9.68 -17.30 9.25
C GLY A 153 11.13 -17.49 8.82
N LEU A 154 11.76 -16.42 8.31
CA LEU A 154 13.18 -16.41 7.96
C LEU A 154 14.13 -16.59 9.15
N LYS A 155 13.75 -16.20 10.37
CA LYS A 155 14.58 -16.42 11.56
C LYS A 155 14.62 -17.89 12.00
N GLN A 156 13.66 -18.72 11.57
CA GLN A 156 13.60 -20.13 11.98
C GLN A 156 14.36 -21.07 11.03
N GLY A 157 14.61 -20.64 9.79
CA GLY A 157 15.34 -21.43 8.78
C GLY A 157 16.84 -21.17 8.71
N GLY A 158 17.36 -20.20 9.46
CA GLY A 158 18.79 -19.89 9.53
C GLY A 158 19.45 -20.57 10.72
N ASN A 159 19.89 -21.81 10.52
CA ASN A 159 20.93 -22.47 11.32
C ASN A 159 22.15 -22.71 10.42
#